data_AF-A0A445HCZ7-F1
#
_entry.id   AF-A0A445HCZ7-F1
#
_cell.length_a   1.000
_cell.length_b   1.000
_cell.length_c   1.000
_cell.angle_alpha   90.00
_cell.angle_beta   90.00
_cell.angle_gamma   90.00
#
_symmetry.space_group_name_H-M   'P 1'
#
loop_
_entity.id
_entity.type
_entity.pdbx_description
1 polymer ?
#
loop_
_entity_poly.entity_id
_entity_poly.type
_entity_poly.pdbx_seq_one_letter_code
_entity_poly.pdbx_strand_id
1 'polypeptide(L)'
;MKDKIKADESHLSHICSLDWDFNLSSIFVKEETPLGPYGTRSSAALIVTSSEEVSFFEAYLDEGMWKEHVIDFHIQKLKKLTKGHT
;
A
#
# COMPACT_ATOMS: atom_id res chain seq x y z
N MET A 1 4.62 -4.43 -3.72
CA MET A 1 3.41 -4.03 -4.48
C MET A 1 3.82 -3.07 -5.59
N LYS A 2 4.15 -3.59 -6.78
CA LYS A 2 4.45 -2.80 -7.99
C LYS A 2 3.74 -3.40 -9.21
N ASP A 3 2.59 -4.03 -8.96
CA ASP A 3 1.87 -4.75 -9.99
C ASP A 3 1.23 -3.74 -10.97
N LYS A 4 1.65 -3.84 -12.23
CA LYS A 4 1.20 -2.98 -13.34
C LYS A 4 0.22 -3.71 -14.26
N ILE A 5 -0.15 -4.95 -13.94
CA ILE A 5 -1.11 -5.73 -14.72
C ILE A 5 -2.43 -4.96 -14.72
N LYS A 6 -2.95 -4.71 -15.92
CA LYS A 6 -4.26 -4.10 -16.14
C LYS A 6 -5.35 -5.16 -16.01
N ALA A 7 -6.56 -4.74 -15.67
CA ALA A 7 -7.70 -5.64 -15.70
C ALA A 7 -8.03 -6.04 -17.15
N ASP A 8 -8.64 -7.21 -17.30
CA ASP A 8 -9.31 -7.58 -18.54
C ASP A 8 -10.45 -6.60 -18.80
N GLU A 9 -10.50 -6.05 -20.02
CA GLU A 9 -11.49 -5.06 -20.43
C GLU A 9 -12.94 -5.53 -20.22
N SER A 10 -13.18 -6.84 -20.34
CA SER A 10 -14.50 -7.44 -20.15
C SER A 10 -15.02 -7.38 -18.71
N HIS A 11 -14.13 -7.09 -17.74
CA HIS A 11 -14.44 -6.98 -16.32
C HIS A 11 -14.47 -5.53 -15.82
N LEU A 12 -14.32 -4.53 -16.70
CA LEU A 12 -14.36 -3.13 -16.33
C LEU A 12 -15.76 -2.67 -15.94
N SER A 13 -15.82 -1.60 -15.16
CA SER A 13 -17.08 -1.08 -14.59
C SER A 13 -17.93 -0.33 -15.63
N HIS A 14 -17.27 0.20 -16.67
CA HIS A 14 -17.87 1.05 -17.72
C HIS A 14 -18.60 2.30 -17.19
N ILE A 15 -18.23 2.76 -15.98
CA ILE A 15 -18.76 4.01 -15.39
C ILE A 15 -18.10 5.24 -16.02
N CYS A 16 -16.80 5.15 -16.29
CA CYS A 16 -16.00 6.16 -17.00
C CYS A 16 -15.74 5.73 -18.46
N SER A 17 -15.06 6.57 -19.25
CA SER A 17 -14.60 6.15 -20.58
C SER A 17 -13.73 4.90 -20.47
N LEU A 18 -13.80 4.04 -21.49
CA LEU A 18 -13.05 2.79 -21.50
C LEU A 18 -11.55 3.02 -21.32
N ASP A 19 -10.99 4.00 -22.02
CA ASP A 19 -9.58 4.39 -21.88
C ASP A 19 -9.23 4.79 -20.45
N TRP A 20 -10.12 5.49 -19.75
CA TRP A 20 -9.89 5.91 -18.37
C TRP A 20 -9.95 4.73 -17.41
N ASP A 21 -11.00 3.91 -17.50
CA ASP A 21 -11.21 2.75 -16.63
C ASP A 21 -10.07 1.72 -16.81
N PHE A 22 -9.71 1.43 -18.05
CA PHE A 22 -8.61 0.53 -18.37
C PHE A 22 -7.26 1.05 -17.89
N ASN A 23 -6.91 2.31 -18.18
CA ASN A 23 -5.62 2.88 -17.80
C ASN A 23 -5.45 3.01 -16.28
N LEU A 24 -6.53 3.05 -15.50
CA LEU A 24 -6.46 3.13 -14.05
C LEU A 24 -6.72 1.78 -13.34
N SER A 25 -6.86 0.69 -14.08
CA SER A 25 -7.24 -0.62 -13.54
C SER A 25 -6.13 -1.37 -12.79
N SER A 26 -4.86 -0.95 -12.91
CA SER A 26 -3.75 -1.59 -12.21
C SER A 26 -3.61 -1.12 -10.76
N ILE A 27 -3.15 -2.00 -9.87
CA ILE A 27 -2.83 -1.64 -8.46
C ILE A 27 -1.76 -0.55 -8.42
N PHE A 28 -0.75 -0.67 -9.26
CA PHE A 28 0.22 0.39 -9.51
C PHE A 28 -0.18 1.15 -10.77
N VAL A 29 -0.79 2.32 -10.59
CA VAL A 29 -1.12 3.23 -11.68
C VAL A 29 0.09 4.10 -11.97
N LYS A 30 0.45 4.25 -13.24
CA LYS A 30 1.32 5.33 -13.70
C LYS A 30 0.88 5.72 -15.10
N GLU A 31 0.29 6.89 -15.22
CA GLU A 31 -0.16 7.46 -16.49
C GLU A 31 0.37 8.88 -16.64
N GLU A 32 0.85 9.22 -17.83
CA GLU A 32 1.32 10.56 -18.14
C GLU A 32 0.11 11.44 -18.51
N THR A 33 -0.06 12.59 -17.86
CA THR A 33 -1.12 13.55 -18.17
C THR A 33 -0.51 14.88 -18.61
N PRO A 34 -1.27 15.77 -19.28
CA PRO A 34 -0.79 17.10 -19.63
C PRO A 34 -0.32 17.95 -18.44
N LEU A 35 -0.75 17.62 -17.22
CA LEU A 35 -0.39 18.31 -15.98
C LEU A 35 0.75 17.61 -15.21
N GLY A 36 1.25 16.48 -15.73
CA GLY A 36 2.28 15.66 -15.11
C GLY A 36 1.85 14.21 -14.87
N PRO A 37 2.73 13.38 -14.29
CA PRO A 37 2.45 11.98 -14.03
C PRO A 37 1.37 11.84 -12.94
N TYR A 38 0.35 11.04 -13.25
CA TYR A 38 -0.72 10.65 -12.34
C TYR A 38 -0.59 9.17 -11.98
N GLY A 39 -0.85 8.84 -10.72
CA GLY A 39 -0.96 7.45 -10.29
C GLY A 39 -0.39 7.17 -8.90
N THR A 40 -0.09 5.90 -8.66
CA THR A 40 0.36 5.37 -7.38
C THR A 40 1.76 5.92 -7.06
N ARG A 41 1.82 6.75 -6.01
CA ARG A 41 3.07 7.37 -5.54
C ARG A 41 3.65 6.75 -4.28
N SER A 42 2.89 5.89 -3.61
CA SER A 42 3.36 5.10 -2.49
C SER A 42 2.55 3.82 -2.34
N SER A 43 3.09 2.86 -1.61
CA SER A 43 2.43 1.63 -1.20
C SER A 43 2.98 1.24 0.16
N ALA A 44 2.10 0.88 1.08
CA ALA A 44 2.49 0.42 2.40
C ALA A 44 1.82 -0.92 2.70
N ALA A 45 2.52 -1.76 3.46
CA ALA A 45 2.02 -3.03 3.95
C ALA A 45 2.40 -3.18 5.43
N LEU A 46 1.48 -3.72 6.21
CA LEU A 46 1.71 -4.03 7.62
C LEU A 46 1.54 -5.54 7.80
N ILE A 47 2.57 -6.19 8.33
CA ILE A 47 2.53 -7.60 8.70
C ILE A 47 2.49 -7.65 10.22
N VAL A 48 1.50 -8.34 10.76
CA VAL A 48 1.37 -8.60 12.20
C VAL A 48 1.27 -10.11 12.39
N THR A 49 2.17 -10.67 13.18
CA THR A 49 2.20 -12.10 13.47
C THR A 49 1.58 -12.39 14.84
N SER A 50 1.28 -13.66 15.10
CA SER A 50 0.88 -14.11 16.44
C SER A 50 2.03 -14.08 17.46
N SER A 51 3.29 -13.96 17.00
CA SER A 51 4.48 -13.79 17.84
C SER A 51 4.69 -12.36 18.33
N GLU A 52 3.73 -11.45 18.12
CA GLU A 52 3.83 -10.03 18.52
C GLU A 52 4.87 -9.23 17.73
N GLU A 53 5.43 -9.83 16.67
CA GLU A 53 6.30 -9.17 15.71
C GLU A 53 5.45 -8.41 14.69
N VAL A 54 5.89 -7.20 14.39
CA VAL A 54 5.23 -6.32 13.42
C VAL A 54 6.27 -5.78 12.47
N SER A 55 6.08 -5.97 11.17
CA SER A 55 6.93 -5.37 10.14
C SER A 55 6.09 -4.42 9.30
N PHE A 56 6.51 -3.17 9.25
CA PHE A 56 5.95 -2.15 8.37
C PHE A 56 6.85 -2.00 7.15
N PHE A 57 6.29 -2.24 5.96
CA PHE A 57 6.95 -1.96 4.69
C PHE A 57 6.31 -0.74 4.06
N GLU A 58 7.14 0.17 3.54
CA GLU A 58 6.69 1.22 2.65
C GLU A 58 7.60 1.32 1.42
N ALA A 59 7.00 1.66 0.29
CA ALA A 59 7.68 2.12 -0.90
C ALA A 59 7.04 3.42 -1.34
N TYR A 60 7.82 4.46 -1.61
CA TYR A 60 7.30 5.76 -2.02
C TYR A 60 8.23 6.47 -3.00
N LEU A 61 7.64 7.34 -3.82
CA LEU A 61 8.37 8.17 -4.78
C LEU A 61 8.77 9.49 -4.13
N ASP A 62 10.07 9.74 -4.05
CA ASP A 62 10.68 10.98 -3.56
C ASP A 62 11.64 11.53 -4.62
N GLU A 63 11.40 12.76 -5.07
CA GLU A 63 12.13 13.40 -6.18
C GLU A 63 12.30 12.51 -7.44
N GLY A 64 11.29 11.70 -7.75
CA GLY A 64 11.32 10.78 -8.90
C GLY A 64 12.10 9.48 -8.68
N MET A 65 12.71 9.31 -7.50
CA MET A 65 13.37 8.09 -7.09
C MET A 65 12.48 7.28 -6.14
N TRP A 66 12.39 5.98 -6.37
CA TRP A 66 11.70 5.07 -5.45
C TRP A 66 12.58 4.80 -4.24
N LYS A 67 12.03 5.04 -3.05
CA LYS A 67 12.61 4.68 -1.77
C LYS A 67 11.78 3.57 -1.15
N GLU A 68 12.45 2.67 -0.45
CA GLU A 68 11.83 1.54 0.23
C GLU A 68 12.36 1.49 1.66
N HIS A 69 11.46 1.30 2.62
CA HIS A 69 11.81 1.11 4.02
C HIS A 69 11.08 -0.12 4.58
N VAL A 70 11.78 -0.82 5.47
CA VAL A 70 11.20 -1.80 6.37
C VAL A 70 11.53 -1.37 7.78
N ILE A 71 10.51 -1.30 8.63
CA ILE A 71 10.64 -0.95 10.04
C ILE A 71 9.99 -2.07 10.86
N ASP A 72 10.80 -2.67 11.73
CA ASP A 72 10.35 -3.74 12.60
C ASP A 72 10.01 -3.20 14.00
N PHE A 73 8.89 -3.67 14.53
CA PHE A 73 8.37 -3.35 15.85
C PHE A 73 8.03 -4.64 16.61
N HIS A 74 7.92 -4.52 17.92
CA HIS A 74 7.42 -5.58 18.79
C HIS A 74 6.27 -5.04 19.63
N ILE A 75 5.12 -5.70 19.61
CA ILE A 75 3.96 -5.33 20.44
C ILE A 75 4.30 -5.64 21.89
N GLN A 76 4.35 -4.62 22.75
CA GLN A 76 4.60 -4.85 24.16
C GLN A 76 3.31 -5.28 24.88
N LYS A 77 3.36 -6.40 25.58
CA LYS A 77 2.30 -6.76 26.53
C LYS A 77 2.25 -5.73 27.65
N LEU A 78 1.10 -5.08 27.81
CA LEU A 78 0.86 -4.25 28.98
C LEU A 78 0.94 -5.14 30.22
N LYS A 79 1.84 -4.82 31.17
CA LYS A 79 1.84 -5.48 32.47
C LYS A 79 0.51 -5.14 33.15
N LYS A 80 -0.38 -6.13 33.26
CA LYS A 80 -1.55 -6.02 34.15
C LYS A 80 -1.01 -5.88 35.58
N LEU A 81 -1.19 -4.71 36.17
CA LEU A 81 -1.02 -4.52 37.61
C LEU A 81 -2.08 -5.39 38.30
N THR A 82 -1.68 -6.58 38.73
CA THR A 82 -2.50 -7.39 39.64
C THR A 82 -2.55 -6.63 40.96
N LYS A 83 -3.68 -5.98 41.25
CA LYS A 83 -4.00 -5.51 42.60
C LYS A 83 -4.09 -6.75 43.49
N GLY A 84 -3.02 -7.04 44.22
CA GLY A 84 -3.02 -8.03 45.27
C GLY A 84 -4.11 -7.67 46.28
N HIS A 85 -5.10 -8.55 46.44
CA HIS A 85 -6.00 -8.50 47.58
C HIS A 85 -5.25 -9.14 48.75
N THR A 86 -5.02 -8.33 49.77
CA THR A 86 -4.55 -8.75 51.10
C THR A 86 -5.75 -9.11 51.95
#